data_AF-A0A9E1IK42-F1
#
_entry.id   AF-A0A9E1IK42-F1
#
_cell.length_a   1.000
_cell.length_b   1.000
_cell.length_c   1.000
_cell.angle_alpha   90.00
_cell.angle_beta   90.00
_cell.angle_gamma   90.00
#
_symmetry.space_group_name_H-M   'P 1'
#
loop_
_entity.id
_entity.type
_entity.pdbx_description
1 polymer ?
#
loop_
_entity_poly.entity_id
_entity_poly.type
_entity_poly.pdbx_seq_one_letter_code
_entity_poly.pdbx_strand_id
1 'polypeptide(L)'
;APGSIVAVKVRVDVLDNLAIGGSADGIPGGSITQRVPESAFRIKRAYGEVITPIGYFGAGRMGHDWGLGMMGNSGDCADCDSGDAADRVAYVTAALDHLFVGAYDFSSTGHLIPLEGSRQVDVEPAAGVRSMSFAILRWRDDAARRRRNRAGKLTPEYGVYVGHRWQNKDVPASYLPLDNPVEIDAAQVVDRGLRAWVVDGYFQLTHPWFRLGLEGAFVDARIEQASTIPGMLLPQPVLSRQWGGVVETELGAPGHWFTTGFDAGVASGDPAPGFGAQPALQGLYQPEAGDINGPQVAPPGDWRVDNFRFHPDYRVDRILFRELIGTVTDAMYVRPHVSAQLLDFGNARLKTDLAVIASWALTQTSAPGEEHPLGVEFDPSLVYHRDDGFAAMIEYAALLPGKGLDNPDLGLKATPAQLVRLHLAYGF
;
A
#
# COMPACT_ATOMS: atom_id res chain seq x y z
N ALA A 1 3.95 1.04 42.60
CA ALA A 1 2.69 0.93 41.83
C ALA A 1 3.08 0.66 40.39
N PRO A 2 2.80 -0.52 39.80
CA PRO A 2 3.24 -0.77 38.43
C PRO A 2 2.23 -0.11 37.49
N GLY A 3 2.56 1.13 37.10
CA GLY A 3 1.67 2.05 36.40
C GLY A 3 1.31 1.57 35.00
N SER A 4 0.00 1.60 34.71
CA SER A 4 -0.53 1.59 33.36
C SER A 4 0.17 2.68 32.55
N ILE A 5 0.91 2.28 31.51
CA ILE A 5 1.52 3.22 30.57
C ILE A 5 0.37 3.73 29.70
N VAL A 6 0.01 4.99 29.89
CA VAL A 6 -0.90 5.74 29.02
C VAL A 6 -0.05 6.65 28.15
N ALA A 7 -0.28 6.64 26.85
CA ALA A 7 0.41 7.52 25.91
C ALA A 7 -0.55 8.05 24.85
N VAL A 8 -0.21 9.22 24.30
CA VAL A 8 -0.82 9.77 23.09
C VAL A 8 0.28 9.86 22.05
N LYS A 9 0.00 9.38 20.85
CA LYS A 9 0.94 9.34 19.73
C LYS A 9 0.38 10.12 18.56
N VAL A 10 1.25 10.87 17.90
CA VAL A 10 0.92 11.67 16.72
C VAL A 10 2.01 11.48 15.67
N ARG A 11 1.60 11.30 14.41
CA ARG A 11 2.50 11.35 13.24
C ARG A 11 2.09 12.53 12.37
N VAL A 12 3.04 13.41 12.10
CA VAL A 12 2.85 14.62 11.29
C VAL A 12 3.85 14.61 10.15
N ASP A 13 3.33 14.84 8.95
CA ASP A 13 4.12 15.02 7.76
C ASP A 13 4.29 16.52 7.52
N VAL A 14 5.52 16.94 7.19
CA VAL A 14 5.92 18.34 7.06
C VAL A 14 6.50 18.55 5.68
N LEU A 15 5.88 19.43 4.88
CA LEU A 15 6.24 19.68 3.48
C LEU A 15 6.21 18.41 2.61
N ASP A 16 5.25 17.53 2.88
CA ASP A 16 5.06 16.27 2.15
C ASP A 16 4.44 16.51 0.76
N ASN A 17 4.86 15.68 -0.20
CA ASN A 17 4.49 15.74 -1.63
C ASN A 17 4.63 17.14 -2.26
N LEU A 18 5.62 17.93 -1.81
CA LEU A 18 5.91 19.25 -2.35
C LEU A 18 7.02 19.15 -3.41
N ALA A 19 6.68 19.44 -4.67
CA ALA A 19 7.67 19.56 -5.72
C ALA A 19 8.59 20.76 -5.45
N ILE A 20 9.91 20.56 -5.51
CA ILE A 20 10.89 21.64 -5.38
C ILE A 20 10.66 22.62 -6.54
N GLY A 21 10.36 23.89 -6.20
CA GLY A 21 10.00 24.91 -7.19
C GLY A 21 8.55 24.90 -7.65
N GLY A 22 7.73 23.94 -7.19
CA GLY A 22 6.32 23.79 -7.57
C GLY A 22 5.38 24.90 -7.08
N SER A 23 5.85 25.76 -6.18
CA SER A 23 5.09 26.91 -5.68
C SER A 23 5.53 28.25 -6.28
N ALA A 24 6.21 28.26 -7.43
CA ALA A 24 6.60 29.50 -8.13
C ALA A 24 5.42 30.47 -8.33
N ASP A 25 5.64 31.76 -8.07
CA ASP A 25 4.64 32.81 -8.31
C ASP A 25 4.97 33.62 -9.57
N GLY A 26 4.13 33.48 -10.59
CA GLY A 26 4.30 34.14 -11.88
C GLY A 26 4.70 33.16 -12.99
N ILE A 27 5.12 33.71 -14.12
CA ILE A 27 5.52 32.90 -15.28
C ILE A 27 6.85 32.18 -15.00
N PRO A 28 7.06 30.94 -15.49
CA PRO A 28 8.27 30.16 -15.21
C PRO A 28 9.59 30.90 -15.47
N GLY A 29 9.65 31.72 -16.53
CA GLY A 29 10.85 32.50 -16.89
C GLY A 29 11.05 33.82 -16.14
N GLY A 30 10.11 34.23 -15.28
CA GLY A 30 10.12 35.51 -14.56
C GLY A 30 9.79 35.40 -13.07
N SER A 31 9.53 34.19 -12.57
CA SER A 31 9.26 33.95 -11.16
C SER A 31 10.53 34.14 -10.34
N ILE A 32 10.55 35.19 -9.52
CA ILE A 32 11.63 35.47 -8.55
C ILE A 32 11.22 35.12 -7.11
N THR A 33 9.98 34.63 -6.91
CA THR A 33 9.44 34.30 -5.60
C THR A 33 8.66 33.00 -5.64
N GLN A 34 8.41 32.42 -4.47
CA GLN A 34 7.58 31.24 -4.28
C GLN A 34 6.47 31.56 -3.29
N ARG A 35 5.29 31.00 -3.55
CA ARG A 35 4.17 31.02 -2.60
C ARG A 35 4.44 30.01 -1.49
N VAL A 36 3.87 30.32 -0.33
CA VAL A 36 3.79 29.35 0.77
C VAL A 36 2.91 28.18 0.30
N PRO A 37 3.32 26.91 0.53
CA PRO A 37 2.49 25.77 0.18
C PRO A 37 1.14 25.83 0.90
N GLU A 38 0.06 25.44 0.21
CA GLU A 38 -1.30 25.47 0.76
C GLU A 38 -1.46 24.59 2.01
N SER A 39 -0.71 23.49 2.08
CA SER A 39 -0.61 22.65 3.28
C SER A 39 0.86 22.34 3.58
N ALA A 40 1.33 22.78 4.74
CA ALA A 40 2.68 22.50 5.22
C ALA A 40 2.71 21.36 6.22
N PHE A 41 1.61 21.13 6.95
CA PHE A 41 1.49 20.11 7.99
C PHE A 41 0.29 19.22 7.70
N ARG A 42 0.49 17.91 7.70
CA ARG A 42 -0.57 16.91 7.59
C ARG A 42 -0.48 15.94 8.76
N ILE A 43 -1.53 15.87 9.58
CA ILE A 43 -1.62 14.87 10.65
C ILE A 43 -2.02 13.55 10.00
N LYS A 44 -1.06 12.62 9.85
CA LYS A 44 -1.35 11.28 9.32
C LYS A 44 -2.02 10.39 10.36
N ARG A 45 -1.62 10.51 11.63
CA ARG A 45 -2.09 9.66 12.74
C ARG A 45 -2.19 10.44 14.04
N ALA A 46 -3.19 10.12 14.84
CA ALA A 46 -3.37 10.62 16.19
C ALA A 46 -4.21 9.61 16.98
N TYR A 47 -3.62 9.03 18.02
CA TYR A 47 -4.30 8.00 18.82
C TYR A 47 -3.80 7.95 20.26
N GLY A 48 -4.66 7.47 21.14
CA GLY A 48 -4.33 7.15 22.52
C GLY A 48 -4.10 5.65 22.70
N GLU A 49 -3.21 5.28 23.60
CA GLU A 49 -2.97 3.90 24.01
C GLU A 49 -2.85 3.77 25.52
N VAL A 50 -3.27 2.61 26.03
CA VAL A 50 -3.12 2.24 27.43
C VAL A 50 -2.77 0.77 27.56
N ILE A 51 -1.74 0.49 28.36
CA ILE A 51 -1.38 -0.86 28.77
C ILE A 51 -2.02 -1.15 30.13
N THR A 52 -2.82 -2.22 30.18
CA THR A 52 -3.52 -2.70 31.38
C THR A 52 -3.07 -4.13 31.71
N PRO A 53 -3.41 -4.67 32.90
CA PRO A 53 -3.10 -6.06 33.23
C PRO A 53 -3.72 -7.11 32.29
N ILE A 54 -4.81 -6.77 31.60
CA ILE A 54 -5.49 -7.70 30.67
C ILE A 54 -4.99 -7.56 29.23
N GLY A 55 -4.35 -6.44 28.89
CA GLY A 55 -3.84 -6.21 27.54
C GLY A 55 -3.62 -4.74 27.22
N TYR A 56 -3.21 -4.52 25.97
CA TYR A 56 -3.08 -3.22 25.33
C TYR A 56 -4.43 -2.82 24.72
N PHE A 57 -4.84 -1.57 24.96
CA PHE A 57 -5.92 -0.93 24.24
C PHE A 57 -5.36 0.28 23.50
N GLY A 58 -5.90 0.56 22.33
CA GLY A 58 -5.73 1.88 21.75
C GLY A 58 -6.90 2.28 20.86
N ALA A 59 -7.07 3.59 20.72
CA ALA A 59 -8.16 4.18 19.98
C ALA A 59 -7.71 5.46 19.26
N GLY A 60 -8.11 5.62 18.01
CA GLY A 60 -7.84 6.79 17.18
C GLY A 60 -7.37 6.40 15.78
N ARG A 61 -6.76 7.36 15.07
CA ARG A 61 -6.18 7.13 13.75
C ARG A 61 -4.79 6.52 13.90
N MET A 62 -4.66 5.24 13.61
CA MET A 62 -3.48 4.42 13.85
C MET A 62 -2.91 3.87 12.55
N GLY A 63 -1.63 3.47 12.54
CA GLY A 63 -1.07 2.75 11.41
C GLY A 63 -1.67 1.37 11.26
N HIS A 64 -1.88 0.94 10.02
CA HIS A 64 -2.25 -0.43 9.69
C HIS A 64 -1.07 -1.07 8.96
N ASP A 65 -0.51 -2.10 9.57
CA ASP A 65 0.65 -2.83 9.05
C ASP A 65 0.43 -4.31 9.31
N TRP A 66 0.81 -5.15 8.35
CA TRP A 66 0.75 -6.60 8.50
C TRP A 66 1.86 -7.27 7.68
N GLY A 67 2.45 -8.33 8.25
CA GLY A 67 3.38 -9.20 7.54
C GLY A 67 4.64 -8.49 7.03
N LEU A 68 4.91 -8.66 5.74
CA LEU A 68 5.95 -7.98 4.95
C LEU A 68 5.44 -6.64 4.37
N GLY A 69 4.17 -6.30 4.59
CA GLY A 69 3.54 -5.10 4.06
C GLY A 69 2.97 -5.27 2.66
N MET A 70 2.74 -6.51 2.20
CA MET A 70 2.18 -6.76 0.86
C MET A 70 0.71 -6.35 0.80
N MET A 71 -0.11 -6.69 1.79
CA MET A 71 -1.53 -6.29 1.81
C MET A 71 -1.78 -4.99 2.57
N GLY A 72 -1.16 -4.80 3.73
CA GLY A 72 -1.32 -3.61 4.56
C GLY A 72 0.02 -3.10 5.05
N ASN A 73 0.35 -1.85 4.74
CA ASN A 73 1.65 -1.26 5.05
C ASN A 73 1.45 0.14 5.62
N SER A 74 2.02 0.37 6.79
CA SER A 74 1.90 1.62 7.52
C SER A 74 2.72 2.77 6.92
N GLY A 75 3.58 2.54 5.94
CA GLY A 75 4.43 3.59 5.38
C GLY A 75 5.33 4.23 6.45
N ASP A 76 5.73 3.49 7.49
CA ASP A 76 6.66 3.96 8.53
C ASP A 76 8.14 3.86 8.09
N CYS A 77 8.39 3.64 6.80
CA CYS A 77 9.73 3.61 6.22
C CYS A 77 10.22 5.00 5.78
N ALA A 78 11.54 5.15 5.58
CA ALA A 78 12.15 6.44 5.28
C ALA A 78 11.84 6.97 3.87
N ASP A 79 11.54 6.09 2.91
CA ASP A 79 11.25 6.42 1.50
C ASP A 79 9.82 5.99 1.11
N CYS A 80 8.92 5.94 2.10
CA CYS A 80 7.51 5.61 1.89
C CYS A 80 6.75 6.88 1.55
N ASP A 81 6.05 6.88 0.41
CA ASP A 81 5.30 8.04 -0.09
C ASP A 81 3.82 7.96 0.30
N SER A 82 3.37 6.79 0.77
CA SER A 82 1.99 6.56 1.18
C SER A 82 1.92 5.95 2.58
N GLY A 83 0.98 5.04 2.82
CA GLY A 83 0.85 4.32 4.07
C GLY A 83 -0.58 4.27 4.58
N ASP A 84 -0.99 3.08 5.01
CA ASP A 84 -2.29 2.85 5.56
C ASP A 84 -2.42 3.42 6.98
N ALA A 85 -3.56 4.05 7.20
CA ALA A 85 -4.03 4.45 8.51
C ALA A 85 -5.51 4.13 8.67
N ALA A 86 -5.87 3.55 9.80
CA ALA A 86 -7.23 3.20 10.15
C ALA A 86 -7.70 3.99 11.37
N ASP A 87 -8.92 4.53 11.31
CA ASP A 87 -9.62 5.03 12.48
C ASP A 87 -10.18 3.82 13.23
N ARG A 88 -9.52 3.45 14.32
CA ARG A 88 -9.59 2.10 14.90
C ARG A 88 -9.75 2.15 16.41
N VAL A 89 -10.48 1.16 16.95
CA VAL A 89 -10.32 0.69 18.33
C VAL A 89 -9.70 -0.70 18.30
N ALA A 90 -8.56 -0.85 18.95
CA ALA A 90 -7.77 -2.08 18.97
C ALA A 90 -7.57 -2.60 20.40
N TYR A 91 -7.58 -3.92 20.52
CA TYR A 91 -7.21 -4.64 21.72
C TYR A 91 -6.19 -5.72 21.38
N VAL A 92 -5.12 -5.80 22.17
CA VAL A 92 -4.09 -6.84 22.03
C VAL A 92 -3.87 -7.49 23.38
N THR A 93 -3.89 -8.82 23.42
CA THR A 93 -3.53 -9.59 24.60
C THR A 93 -2.56 -10.71 24.24
N ALA A 94 -1.75 -11.13 25.21
CA ALA A 94 -0.77 -12.20 25.03
C ALA A 94 -1.20 -13.44 25.81
N ALA A 95 -1.33 -14.57 25.14
CA ALA A 95 -1.61 -15.86 25.75
C ALA A 95 -0.96 -16.98 24.95
N LEU A 96 -0.59 -18.10 25.60
CA LEU A 96 -0.05 -19.28 24.93
C LEU A 96 1.16 -18.99 24.00
N ASP A 97 2.02 -18.02 24.33
CA ASP A 97 3.14 -17.54 23.48
C ASP A 97 2.72 -16.91 22.13
N HIS A 98 1.48 -16.41 22.05
CA HIS A 98 0.93 -15.71 20.90
C HIS A 98 0.30 -14.38 21.33
N LEU A 99 0.27 -13.44 20.40
CA LEU A 99 -0.54 -12.23 20.47
C LEU A 99 -1.89 -12.52 19.80
N PHE A 100 -2.95 -12.10 20.47
CA PHE A 100 -4.32 -12.07 19.96
C PHE A 100 -4.71 -10.62 19.80
N VAL A 101 -5.00 -10.23 18.57
CA VAL A 101 -5.35 -8.86 18.19
C VAL A 101 -6.80 -8.86 17.74
N GLY A 102 -7.62 -7.98 18.30
CA GLY A 102 -8.96 -7.67 17.81
C GLY A 102 -9.07 -6.18 17.53
N ALA A 103 -9.65 -5.82 16.39
CA ALA A 103 -9.86 -4.43 16.03
C ALA A 103 -11.21 -4.19 15.35
N TYR A 104 -11.75 -2.99 15.57
CA TYR A 104 -12.93 -2.48 14.90
C TYR A 104 -12.60 -1.13 14.26
N ASP A 105 -12.85 -1.03 12.96
CA ASP A 105 -12.43 0.08 12.12
C ASP A 105 -13.63 0.85 11.55
N PHE A 106 -13.51 2.17 11.60
CA PHE A 106 -14.40 3.12 10.96
C PHE A 106 -13.80 3.49 9.60
N SER A 107 -13.95 2.61 8.60
CA SER A 107 -13.30 2.78 7.28
C SER A 107 -13.86 3.96 6.48
N SER A 108 -15.15 4.24 6.62
CA SER A 108 -15.79 5.47 6.11
C SER A 108 -16.98 5.83 7.00
N THR A 109 -17.28 7.11 7.13
CA THR A 109 -18.51 7.60 7.78
C THR A 109 -19.54 7.92 6.71
N GLY A 110 -20.83 7.88 7.05
CA GLY A 110 -21.90 8.26 6.12
C GLY A 110 -21.87 9.76 5.80
N HIS A 111 -22.99 10.28 5.31
CA HIS A 111 -23.07 11.69 4.95
C HIS A 111 -23.10 12.58 6.19
N LEU A 112 -22.06 13.41 6.35
CA LEU A 112 -21.94 14.38 7.44
C LEU A 112 -22.54 15.72 7.03
N ILE A 113 -23.51 16.20 7.80
CA ILE A 113 -24.02 17.58 7.68
C ILE A 113 -23.57 18.43 8.88
N PRO A 114 -23.29 19.73 8.67
CA PRO A 114 -23.02 20.64 9.77
C PRO A 114 -24.29 20.91 10.58
N LEU A 115 -24.17 20.83 11.90
CA LEU A 115 -25.09 21.42 12.88
C LEU A 115 -24.51 22.76 13.36
N GLU A 116 -25.35 23.65 13.87
CA GLU A 116 -24.91 24.93 14.44
C GLU A 116 -23.75 24.73 15.45
N GLY A 117 -22.72 25.57 15.36
CA GLY A 117 -21.62 25.58 16.34
C GLY A 117 -20.54 24.52 16.13
N SER A 118 -20.14 24.23 14.87
CA SER A 118 -19.01 23.35 14.46
C SER A 118 -19.17 21.84 14.69
N ARG A 119 -20.36 21.39 15.11
CA ARG A 119 -20.65 19.96 15.22
C ARG A 119 -21.07 19.40 13.85
N GLN A 120 -20.65 18.19 13.53
CA GLN A 120 -21.20 17.44 12.40
C GLN A 120 -22.03 16.26 12.92
N VAL A 121 -23.03 15.86 12.13
CA VAL A 121 -23.83 14.66 12.39
C VAL A 121 -23.91 13.81 11.14
N ASP A 122 -23.73 12.51 11.31
CA ASP A 122 -23.96 11.52 10.27
C ASP A 122 -25.47 11.28 10.17
N VAL A 123 -26.07 11.72 9.06
CA VAL A 123 -27.51 11.56 8.80
C VAL A 123 -27.85 10.26 8.08
N GLU A 124 -26.85 9.53 7.59
CA GLU A 124 -27.04 8.21 7.00
C GLU A 124 -25.96 7.22 7.50
N PRO A 125 -26.00 6.82 8.79
CA PRO A 125 -25.00 5.92 9.34
C PRO A 125 -24.96 4.53 8.67
N ALA A 126 -26.03 4.11 7.98
CA ALA A 126 -26.04 2.85 7.25
C ALA A 126 -25.20 2.89 5.96
N ALA A 127 -24.83 4.09 5.49
CA ALA A 127 -23.87 4.29 4.40
C ALA A 127 -22.41 4.21 4.86
N GLY A 128 -22.15 4.23 6.17
CA GLY A 128 -20.80 4.06 6.72
C GLY A 128 -20.22 2.68 6.43
N VAL A 129 -18.92 2.65 6.11
CA VAL A 129 -18.16 1.41 5.91
C VAL A 129 -17.50 1.02 7.23
N ARG A 130 -17.69 -0.23 7.64
CA ARG A 130 -17.13 -0.77 8.88
C ARG A 130 -16.32 -2.02 8.57
N SER A 131 -15.24 -2.20 9.33
CA SER A 131 -14.45 -3.42 9.27
C SER A 131 -14.20 -3.96 10.68
N MET A 132 -14.18 -5.28 10.83
CA MET A 132 -13.71 -5.96 12.03
C MET A 132 -12.57 -6.86 11.63
N SER A 133 -11.49 -6.86 12.41
CA SER A 133 -10.36 -7.74 12.16
C SER A 133 -9.90 -8.47 13.41
N PHE A 134 -9.32 -9.64 13.17
CA PHE A 134 -8.72 -10.48 14.18
C PHE A 134 -7.41 -11.06 13.66
N ALA A 135 -6.39 -11.09 14.50
CA ALA A 135 -5.14 -11.74 14.16
C ALA A 135 -4.59 -12.56 15.33
N ILE A 136 -3.93 -13.66 14.98
CA ILE A 136 -3.11 -14.45 15.90
C ILE A 136 -1.71 -14.46 15.33
N LEU A 137 -0.73 -14.04 16.12
CA LEU A 137 0.66 -13.99 15.67
C LEU A 137 1.64 -14.33 16.78
N ARG A 138 2.71 -15.03 16.39
CA ARG A 138 3.92 -15.17 17.18
C ARG A 138 4.97 -14.25 16.58
N TRP A 139 5.13 -13.08 17.21
CA TRP A 139 5.95 -11.99 16.71
C TRP A 139 7.01 -11.58 17.75
N ARG A 140 8.13 -11.04 17.27
CA ARG A 140 9.21 -10.52 18.10
C ARG A 140 9.63 -9.14 17.62
N ASP A 141 9.88 -8.26 18.58
CA ASP A 141 10.47 -6.96 18.30
C ASP A 141 11.90 -7.09 17.77
N ASP A 142 12.38 -6.01 17.16
CA ASP A 142 13.74 -5.95 16.60
C ASP A 142 14.83 -6.25 17.63
N ALA A 143 14.63 -5.82 18.87
CA ALA A 143 15.58 -6.07 19.94
C ALA A 143 15.69 -7.58 20.23
N ALA A 144 14.57 -8.30 20.33
CA ALA A 144 14.55 -9.75 20.53
C ALA A 144 15.11 -10.50 19.32
N ARG A 145 14.76 -10.08 18.10
CA ARG A 145 15.34 -10.64 16.86
C ARG A 145 16.87 -10.52 16.86
N ARG A 146 17.40 -9.31 17.07
CA ARG A 146 18.86 -9.07 17.14
C ARG A 146 19.54 -9.89 18.23
N ARG A 147 18.95 -9.99 19.43
CA ARG A 147 19.52 -10.81 20.53
C ARG A 147 19.59 -12.29 20.16
N ARG A 148 18.52 -12.84 19.58
CA ARG A 148 18.48 -14.25 19.16
C ARG A 148 19.46 -14.53 18.03
N ASN A 149 19.56 -13.59 17.09
CA ASN A 149 20.48 -13.71 15.97
C ASN A 149 21.95 -13.73 16.44
N ARG A 150 22.34 -12.82 17.35
CA ARG A 150 23.68 -12.85 17.97
C ARG A 150 23.96 -14.15 18.74
N ALA A 151 22.92 -14.79 19.26
CA ALA A 151 23.02 -16.06 19.96
C ALA A 151 22.98 -17.29 19.02
N GLY A 152 23.04 -17.10 17.70
CA GLY A 152 23.01 -18.21 16.75
C GLY A 152 21.65 -18.92 16.64
N LYS A 153 20.56 -18.32 17.13
CA LYS A 153 19.26 -18.98 17.22
C LYS A 153 18.40 -18.71 15.99
N LEU A 154 17.91 -19.80 15.38
CA LEU A 154 16.81 -19.74 14.43
C LEU A 154 15.56 -19.14 15.08
N THR A 155 14.92 -18.20 14.40
CA THR A 155 13.79 -17.43 14.94
C THR A 155 12.62 -17.48 13.98
N PRO A 156 11.66 -18.41 14.18
CA PRO A 156 10.42 -18.44 13.41
C PRO A 156 9.41 -17.46 14.00
N GLU A 157 8.79 -16.70 13.12
CA GLU A 157 7.68 -15.78 13.36
C GLU A 157 6.59 -16.11 12.34
N TYR A 158 5.33 -16.00 12.74
CA TYR A 158 4.21 -16.28 11.87
C TYR A 158 2.95 -15.65 12.41
N GLY A 159 1.98 -15.44 11.53
CA GLY A 159 0.67 -14.97 11.93
C GLY A 159 -0.37 -15.23 10.86
N VAL A 160 -1.63 -15.19 11.29
CA VAL A 160 -2.79 -15.14 10.40
C VAL A 160 -3.67 -13.97 10.81
N TYR A 161 -4.13 -13.23 9.81
CA TYR A 161 -5.05 -12.11 9.92
C TYR A 161 -6.32 -12.45 9.16
N VAL A 162 -7.47 -12.13 9.76
CA VAL A 162 -8.79 -12.22 9.14
C VAL A 162 -9.51 -10.90 9.31
N GLY A 163 -9.99 -10.33 8.21
CA GLY A 163 -10.79 -9.12 8.19
C GLY A 163 -12.17 -9.37 7.58
N HIS A 164 -13.20 -8.73 8.13
CA HIS A 164 -14.53 -8.64 7.54
C HIS A 164 -14.94 -7.18 7.40
N ARG A 165 -15.28 -6.77 6.18
CA ARG A 165 -15.78 -5.42 5.87
C ARG A 165 -17.21 -5.50 5.34
N TRP A 166 -18.04 -4.54 5.74
CA TRP A 166 -19.41 -4.44 5.25
C TRP A 166 -19.87 -2.99 5.08
N GLN A 167 -20.85 -2.82 4.19
CA GLN A 167 -21.58 -1.58 3.97
C GLN A 167 -22.98 -1.91 3.46
N ASN A 168 -24.03 -1.36 4.08
CA ASN A 168 -25.40 -1.72 3.76
C ASN A 168 -26.00 -0.79 2.68
N LYS A 169 -25.86 0.52 2.89
CA LYS A 169 -26.34 1.57 2.00
C LYS A 169 -25.15 2.37 1.44
N ASP A 170 -25.41 3.27 0.52
CA ASP A 170 -24.44 4.27 0.09
C ASP A 170 -25.13 5.58 -0.28
N VAL A 171 -24.38 6.67 -0.32
CA VAL A 171 -24.84 7.99 -0.79
C VAL A 171 -23.89 8.49 -1.87
N PRO A 172 -23.98 7.99 -3.12
CA PRO A 172 -23.02 8.31 -4.18
C PRO A 172 -22.90 9.81 -4.47
N ALA A 173 -24.00 10.55 -4.36
CA ALA A 173 -24.03 12.00 -4.53
C ALA A 173 -23.12 12.77 -3.54
N SER A 174 -22.67 12.13 -2.45
CA SER A 174 -21.77 12.75 -1.47
C SER A 174 -20.29 12.77 -1.89
N TYR A 175 -19.89 11.94 -2.86
CA TYR A 175 -18.48 11.82 -3.28
C TYR A 175 -18.28 11.77 -4.79
N LEU A 176 -19.32 11.52 -5.59
CA LEU A 176 -19.22 11.59 -7.04
C LEU A 176 -19.27 13.05 -7.52
N PRO A 177 -18.43 13.43 -8.49
CA PRO A 177 -18.49 14.76 -9.08
C PRO A 177 -19.73 14.84 -10.01
N LEU A 178 -20.78 15.48 -9.52
CA LEU A 178 -21.99 15.74 -10.30
C LEU A 178 -21.90 17.12 -10.97
N ASP A 179 -22.26 17.23 -12.26
CA ASP A 179 -22.28 18.50 -12.99
C ASP A 179 -23.14 19.56 -12.28
N ASN A 180 -24.21 19.11 -11.64
CA ASN A 180 -25.06 19.94 -10.80
C ASN A 180 -25.11 19.29 -9.41
N PRO A 181 -24.66 19.98 -8.35
CA PRO A 181 -24.82 19.51 -6.99
C PRO A 181 -26.30 19.21 -6.69
N VAL A 182 -26.57 18.03 -6.13
CA VAL A 182 -27.90 17.60 -5.73
C VAL A 182 -28.00 17.66 -4.21
N GLU A 183 -29.14 18.11 -3.69
CA GLU A 183 -29.42 18.05 -2.25
C GLU A 183 -29.49 16.59 -1.80
N ILE A 184 -28.76 16.25 -0.73
CA ILE A 184 -28.74 14.89 -0.20
C ILE A 184 -29.96 14.67 0.69
N ASP A 185 -30.93 13.96 0.15
CA ASP A 185 -32.14 13.52 0.84
C ASP A 185 -32.26 11.98 0.79
N ALA A 186 -33.39 11.46 1.30
CA ALA A 186 -33.65 10.02 1.31
C ALA A 186 -33.69 9.39 -0.10
N ALA A 187 -33.95 10.17 -1.16
CA ALA A 187 -33.97 9.66 -2.53
C ALA A 187 -32.55 9.48 -3.10
N GLN A 188 -31.52 10.08 -2.49
CA GLN A 188 -30.11 9.89 -2.89
C GLN A 188 -29.44 8.67 -2.25
N VAL A 189 -30.14 7.98 -1.33
CA VAL A 189 -29.63 6.78 -0.67
C VAL A 189 -29.87 5.56 -1.55
N VAL A 190 -28.82 4.79 -1.79
CA VAL A 190 -28.88 3.55 -2.59
C VAL A 190 -28.57 2.32 -1.74
N ASP A 191 -29.11 1.18 -2.14
CA ASP A 191 -28.66 -0.11 -1.60
C ASP A 191 -27.27 -0.45 -2.12
N ARG A 192 -26.44 -1.04 -1.25
CA ARG A 192 -25.07 -1.47 -1.61
C ARG A 192 -24.86 -2.95 -1.32
N GLY A 193 -25.11 -3.37 -0.08
CA GLY A 193 -24.94 -4.76 0.35
C GLY A 193 -23.52 -5.29 0.13
N LEU A 194 -22.49 -4.48 0.40
CA LEU A 194 -21.09 -4.90 0.34
C LEU A 194 -20.79 -5.83 1.50
N ARG A 195 -20.16 -6.96 1.20
CA ARG A 195 -19.48 -7.84 2.15
C ARG A 195 -18.15 -8.25 1.56
N ALA A 196 -17.08 -8.08 2.32
CA ALA A 196 -15.75 -8.53 1.94
C ALA A 196 -15.08 -9.27 3.10
N TRP A 197 -14.39 -10.35 2.77
CA TRP A 197 -13.55 -11.11 3.66
C TRP A 197 -12.12 -11.07 3.15
N VAL A 198 -11.19 -10.89 4.07
CA VAL A 198 -9.76 -10.95 3.79
C VAL A 198 -9.13 -11.97 4.72
N VAL A 199 -8.27 -12.82 4.19
CA VAL A 199 -7.42 -13.73 4.96
C VAL A 199 -5.99 -13.52 4.50
N ASP A 200 -5.08 -13.30 5.44
CA ASP A 200 -3.67 -13.06 5.16
C ASP A 200 -2.79 -13.85 6.11
N GLY A 201 -1.87 -14.63 5.54
CA GLY A 201 -0.88 -15.42 6.27
C GLY A 201 0.52 -14.87 6.08
N TYR A 202 1.22 -14.68 7.20
CA TYR A 202 2.62 -14.26 7.22
C TYR A 202 3.51 -15.31 7.89
N PHE A 203 4.71 -15.50 7.36
CA PHE A 203 5.76 -16.29 7.96
C PHE A 203 7.13 -15.64 7.75
N GLN A 204 7.95 -15.60 8.79
CA GLN A 204 9.34 -15.19 8.69
C GLN A 204 10.25 -16.13 9.47
N LEU A 205 11.38 -16.46 8.86
CA LEU A 205 12.43 -17.26 9.45
C LEU A 205 13.74 -16.49 9.41
N THR A 206 14.23 -16.10 10.59
CA THR A 206 15.50 -15.37 10.73
C THR A 206 16.59 -16.27 11.32
N HIS A 207 17.74 -16.30 10.66
CA HIS A 207 18.96 -16.98 11.06
C HIS A 207 20.16 -16.01 10.89
N PRO A 208 21.31 -16.25 11.57
CA PRO A 208 22.49 -15.38 11.43
C PRO A 208 23.05 -15.22 10.02
N TRP A 209 22.64 -16.06 9.07
CA TRP A 209 23.15 -16.09 7.71
C TRP A 209 22.05 -16.01 6.66
N PHE A 210 20.78 -16.04 7.06
CA PHE A 210 19.69 -15.90 6.12
C PHE A 210 18.41 -15.35 6.77
N ARG A 211 17.60 -14.69 5.96
CA ARG A 211 16.21 -14.35 6.24
C ARG A 211 15.35 -14.91 5.11
N LEU A 212 14.23 -15.52 5.47
CA LEU A 212 13.15 -15.91 4.55
C LEU A 212 11.87 -15.26 5.07
N GLY A 213 11.21 -14.47 4.24
CA GLY A 213 9.87 -13.93 4.47
C GLY A 213 8.89 -14.50 3.46
N LEU A 214 7.67 -14.79 3.90
CA LEU A 214 6.54 -15.21 3.07
C LEU A 214 5.30 -14.45 3.54
N GLU A 215 4.53 -13.92 2.60
CA GLU A 215 3.19 -13.40 2.84
C GLU A 215 2.25 -13.87 1.72
N GLY A 216 1.00 -14.14 2.07
CA GLY A 216 -0.02 -14.55 1.11
C GLY A 216 -1.40 -14.11 1.55
N ALA A 217 -2.13 -13.47 0.66
CA ALA A 217 -3.43 -12.87 0.92
C ALA A 217 -4.50 -13.41 -0.04
N PHE A 218 -5.72 -13.52 0.47
CA PHE A 218 -6.91 -13.86 -0.28
C PHE A 218 -8.06 -12.95 0.12
N VAL A 219 -8.76 -12.39 -0.87
CA VAL A 219 -9.94 -11.53 -0.70
C VAL A 219 -11.12 -12.17 -1.42
N ASP A 220 -12.24 -12.31 -0.72
CA ASP A 220 -13.54 -12.66 -1.32
C ASP A 220 -14.53 -11.55 -0.99
N ALA A 221 -15.05 -10.88 -2.02
CA ALA A 221 -15.99 -9.79 -1.86
C ALA A 221 -17.19 -9.90 -2.80
N ARG A 222 -18.30 -9.33 -2.33
CA ARG A 222 -19.57 -9.26 -3.04
C ARG A 222 -20.21 -7.91 -2.79
N ILE A 223 -20.68 -7.28 -3.86
CA ILE A 223 -21.52 -6.08 -3.82
C ILE A 223 -22.86 -6.46 -4.42
N GLU A 224 -23.92 -6.47 -3.61
CA GLU A 224 -25.25 -6.86 -4.06
C GLU A 224 -25.83 -5.86 -5.07
N GLN A 225 -25.55 -4.56 -4.90
CA GLN A 225 -25.95 -3.49 -5.81
C GLN A 225 -24.79 -2.50 -6.03
N ALA A 226 -24.12 -2.63 -7.18
CA ALA A 226 -23.00 -1.77 -7.56
C ALA A 226 -23.44 -0.46 -8.24
N SER A 227 -24.74 -0.28 -8.50
CA SER A 227 -25.26 0.97 -9.07
C SER A 227 -24.88 2.17 -8.19
N THR A 228 -24.45 3.25 -8.81
CA THR A 228 -24.25 4.56 -8.17
C THR A 228 -25.39 5.53 -8.47
N ILE A 229 -26.38 5.10 -9.26
CA ILE A 229 -27.51 5.92 -9.69
C ILE A 229 -28.73 5.54 -8.85
N PRO A 230 -29.31 6.48 -8.08
CA PRO A 230 -30.49 6.20 -7.28
C PRO A 230 -31.67 5.70 -8.11
N GLY A 231 -32.35 4.65 -7.61
CA GLY A 231 -33.46 4.00 -8.28
C GLY A 231 -33.08 3.09 -9.46
N MET A 232 -31.82 3.08 -9.91
CA MET A 232 -31.34 2.09 -10.88
C MET A 232 -30.80 0.87 -10.15
N LEU A 233 -31.41 -0.29 -10.37
CA LEU A 233 -30.92 -1.57 -9.87
C LEU A 233 -30.17 -2.32 -10.99
N LEU A 234 -29.01 -2.89 -10.64
CA LEU A 234 -28.28 -3.77 -11.53
C LEU A 234 -28.81 -5.21 -11.39
N PRO A 235 -28.90 -5.97 -12.49
CA PRO A 235 -29.51 -7.29 -12.50
C PRO A 235 -28.66 -8.36 -11.80
N GLN A 236 -27.38 -8.10 -11.58
CA GLN A 236 -26.43 -9.04 -11.00
C GLN A 236 -25.54 -8.35 -9.96
N PRO A 237 -25.11 -9.09 -8.91
CA PRO A 237 -24.11 -8.59 -7.99
C PRO A 237 -22.73 -8.55 -8.67
N VAL A 238 -21.87 -7.65 -8.20
CA VAL A 238 -20.44 -7.69 -8.52
C VAL A 238 -19.73 -8.62 -7.54
N LEU A 239 -18.91 -9.53 -8.06
CA LEU A 239 -18.11 -10.48 -7.28
C LEU A 239 -16.63 -10.15 -7.39
N SER A 240 -15.83 -10.56 -6.42
CA SER A 240 -14.39 -10.32 -6.45
C SER A 240 -13.68 -11.44 -5.71
N ARG A 241 -12.72 -12.08 -6.37
CA ARG A 241 -11.83 -13.08 -5.78
C ARG A 241 -10.39 -12.77 -6.13
N GLN A 242 -9.70 -12.15 -5.20
CA GLN A 242 -8.35 -11.66 -5.40
C GLN A 242 -7.38 -12.46 -4.55
N TRP A 243 -6.17 -12.65 -5.04
CA TRP A 243 -5.11 -13.29 -4.29
C TRP A 243 -3.74 -12.74 -4.67
N GLY A 244 -2.84 -12.74 -3.70
CA GLY A 244 -1.46 -12.34 -3.91
C GLY A 244 -0.52 -13.12 -3.00
N GLY A 245 0.73 -13.20 -3.39
CA GLY A 245 1.75 -13.82 -2.58
C GLY A 245 3.13 -13.32 -2.91
N VAL A 246 3.97 -13.27 -1.89
CA VAL A 246 5.35 -12.80 -2.01
C VAL A 246 6.31 -13.64 -1.17
N VAL A 247 7.51 -13.80 -1.69
CA VAL A 247 8.66 -14.35 -0.99
C VAL A 247 9.78 -13.33 -1.02
N GLU A 248 10.40 -13.12 0.13
CA GLU A 248 11.61 -12.33 0.28
C GLU A 248 12.73 -13.20 0.85
N THR A 249 13.94 -13.07 0.29
CA THR A 249 15.10 -13.76 0.84
C THR A 249 16.30 -12.85 0.98
N GLU A 250 17.07 -13.07 2.03
CA GLU A 250 18.37 -12.45 2.22
C GLU A 250 19.34 -13.52 2.70
N LEU A 251 20.52 -13.58 2.08
CA LEU A 251 21.61 -14.49 2.38
C LEU A 251 22.85 -13.65 2.70
N GLY A 252 23.44 -13.91 3.86
CA GLY A 252 24.55 -13.15 4.41
C GLY A 252 24.33 -12.80 5.87
N ALA A 253 25.42 -12.62 6.61
CA ALA A 253 25.32 -12.24 8.02
C ALA A 253 25.09 -10.72 8.17
N PRO A 254 24.34 -10.27 9.19
CA PRO A 254 24.21 -8.84 9.46
C PRO A 254 25.58 -8.19 9.68
N GLY A 255 25.87 -7.13 8.91
CA GLY A 255 27.16 -6.46 8.94
C GLY A 255 28.28 -7.17 8.16
N HIS A 256 27.97 -8.27 7.47
CA HIS A 256 28.88 -8.84 6.48
C HIS A 256 29.05 -7.86 5.31
N TRP A 257 30.22 -7.88 4.68
CA TRP A 257 30.54 -6.95 3.59
C TRP A 257 29.75 -7.22 2.31
N PHE A 258 29.07 -8.36 2.21
CA PHE A 258 28.28 -8.78 1.06
C PHE A 258 27.03 -9.56 1.50
N THR A 259 25.88 -9.21 0.93
CA THR A 259 24.62 -9.98 1.02
C THR A 259 24.01 -10.16 -0.38
N THR A 260 23.20 -11.19 -0.54
CA THR A 260 22.43 -11.43 -1.78
C THR A 260 21.08 -12.02 -1.45
N GLY A 261 20.11 -11.85 -2.33
CA GLY A 261 18.80 -12.42 -2.16
C GLY A 261 18.09 -12.61 -3.48
N PHE A 262 16.93 -13.24 -3.38
CA PHE A 262 16.00 -13.47 -4.46
C PHE A 262 14.58 -13.30 -3.92
N ASP A 263 13.89 -12.30 -4.44
CA ASP A 263 12.50 -12.05 -4.11
C ASP A 263 11.63 -12.38 -5.32
N ALA A 264 10.38 -12.78 -5.08
CA ALA A 264 9.42 -12.98 -6.14
C ALA A 264 8.01 -12.72 -5.60
N GLY A 265 7.15 -12.17 -6.44
CA GLY A 265 5.76 -11.89 -6.07
C GLY A 265 4.83 -12.09 -7.23
N VAL A 266 3.56 -12.32 -6.89
CA VAL A 266 2.47 -12.50 -7.85
C VAL A 266 1.19 -11.90 -7.28
N ALA A 267 0.43 -11.21 -8.12
CA ALA A 267 -0.87 -10.65 -7.80
C ALA A 267 -1.87 -11.06 -8.89
N SER A 268 -3.03 -11.60 -8.50
CA SER A 268 -4.06 -12.06 -9.43
C SER A 268 -4.52 -10.96 -10.37
N GLY A 269 -5.00 -11.37 -11.55
CA GLY A 269 -5.50 -10.49 -12.60
C GLY A 269 -7.00 -10.58 -12.82
N ASP A 270 -7.51 -9.71 -13.68
CA ASP A 270 -8.88 -9.70 -14.17
C ASP A 270 -8.87 -9.75 -15.71
N PRO A 271 -9.81 -10.46 -16.38
CA PRO A 271 -9.85 -10.46 -17.83
C PRO A 271 -10.27 -9.13 -18.46
N ALA A 272 -10.94 -8.24 -17.72
CA ALA A 272 -11.28 -6.91 -18.21
C ALA A 272 -10.00 -6.09 -18.45
N PRO A 273 -9.90 -5.35 -19.57
CA PRO A 273 -8.68 -4.63 -19.92
C PRO A 273 -8.13 -3.66 -18.86
N GLY A 274 -6.80 -3.53 -18.88
CA GLY A 274 -5.96 -2.75 -17.96
C GLY A 274 -5.48 -3.47 -16.71
N PHE A 275 -4.52 -2.86 -16.00
CA PHE A 275 -4.04 -3.37 -14.70
C PHE A 275 -4.96 -2.99 -13.54
N GLY A 276 -5.72 -1.91 -13.74
CA GLY A 276 -6.59 -1.32 -12.74
C GLY A 276 -5.88 -0.98 -11.44
N ALA A 277 -4.64 -0.49 -11.45
CA ALA A 277 -3.95 -0.10 -10.23
C ALA A 277 -4.63 1.12 -9.57
N GLN A 278 -5.00 2.09 -10.40
CA GLN A 278 -5.66 3.33 -10.01
C GLN A 278 -6.86 3.61 -10.96
N PRO A 279 -7.93 2.81 -10.90
CA PRO A 279 -9.08 3.05 -11.75
C PRO A 279 -9.68 4.40 -11.38
N ALA A 280 -9.92 5.25 -12.38
CA ALA A 280 -10.50 6.56 -12.13
C ALA A 280 -11.88 6.40 -11.47
N LEU A 281 -12.06 7.03 -10.32
CA LEU A 281 -13.40 7.18 -9.70
C LEU A 281 -14.33 8.03 -10.59
N GLN A 282 -13.74 8.81 -11.51
CA GLN A 282 -14.41 9.72 -12.42
C GLN A 282 -14.50 9.09 -13.80
N GLY A 283 -15.69 9.10 -14.40
CA GLY A 283 -15.90 8.66 -15.77
C GLY A 283 -15.74 7.15 -15.96
N LEU A 284 -16.39 6.33 -15.12
CA LEU A 284 -16.51 4.88 -15.35
C LEU A 284 -16.90 4.62 -16.81
N TYR A 285 -15.93 4.16 -17.59
CA TYR A 285 -16.06 3.86 -19.00
C TYR A 285 -15.95 2.35 -19.21
N GLN A 286 -16.27 1.86 -20.40
CA GLN A 286 -16.04 0.45 -20.70
C GLN A 286 -14.53 0.25 -20.87
N PRO A 287 -13.89 -0.72 -20.19
CA PRO A 287 -12.48 -0.97 -20.35
C PRO A 287 -12.19 -1.39 -21.80
N GLU A 288 -11.16 -0.80 -22.40
CA GLU A 288 -10.71 -1.05 -23.76
C GLU A 288 -9.29 -1.62 -23.76
N ALA A 289 -8.97 -2.50 -24.72
CA ALA A 289 -7.60 -2.97 -24.90
C ALA A 289 -6.67 -1.75 -25.11
N GLY A 290 -5.49 -1.77 -24.52
CA GLY A 290 -4.59 -0.62 -24.50
C GLY A 290 -4.71 0.27 -23.25
N ASP A 291 -5.81 0.19 -22.50
CA ASP A 291 -5.95 0.89 -21.22
C ASP A 291 -4.92 0.38 -20.22
N ILE A 292 -4.12 1.27 -19.60
CA ILE A 292 -3.22 0.85 -18.52
C ILE A 292 -3.95 0.74 -17.16
N ASN A 293 -4.93 1.60 -16.92
CA ASN A 293 -5.68 1.71 -15.65
C ASN A 293 -7.20 1.55 -15.87
N GLY A 294 -7.59 0.61 -16.74
CA GLY A 294 -8.99 0.29 -16.99
C GLY A 294 -9.75 -0.10 -15.70
N PRO A 295 -11.07 0.12 -15.62
CA PRO A 295 -11.87 -0.05 -14.40
C PRO A 295 -12.00 -1.48 -13.86
N GLN A 296 -11.48 -2.50 -14.58
CA GLN A 296 -11.50 -3.93 -14.19
C GLN A 296 -12.91 -4.53 -14.04
N VAL A 297 -13.93 -3.84 -14.53
CA VAL A 297 -15.31 -4.30 -14.54
C VAL A 297 -15.98 -3.76 -15.80
N ALA A 298 -16.79 -4.58 -16.48
CA ALA A 298 -17.38 -4.23 -17.77
C ALA A 298 -18.84 -4.70 -17.91
N PRO A 299 -19.80 -4.19 -17.11
CA PRO A 299 -21.19 -4.61 -17.23
C PRO A 299 -21.79 -4.25 -18.60
N PRO A 300 -22.63 -5.11 -19.21
CA PRO A 300 -23.14 -6.37 -18.67
C PRO A 300 -22.26 -7.60 -18.95
N GLY A 301 -21.11 -7.44 -19.63
CA GLY A 301 -20.24 -8.53 -20.06
C GLY A 301 -19.39 -9.14 -18.96
N ASP A 302 -18.93 -8.33 -18.01
CA ASP A 302 -18.21 -8.77 -16.81
C ASP A 302 -18.74 -8.11 -15.53
N TRP A 303 -18.95 -8.94 -14.51
CA TRP A 303 -19.45 -8.60 -13.18
C TRP A 303 -18.45 -9.01 -12.09
N ARG A 304 -17.17 -9.17 -12.46
CA ARG A 304 -16.09 -9.54 -11.56
C ARG A 304 -15.06 -8.45 -11.47
N VAL A 305 -14.30 -8.47 -10.37
CA VAL A 305 -13.12 -7.64 -10.13
C VAL A 305 -12.09 -8.51 -9.38
N ASP A 306 -11.30 -9.26 -10.13
CA ASP A 306 -10.43 -10.32 -9.61
C ASP A 306 -8.95 -9.88 -9.47
N ASN A 307 -8.61 -8.63 -9.84
CA ASN A 307 -7.24 -8.12 -9.73
C ASN A 307 -6.84 -7.79 -8.29
N PHE A 308 -5.82 -8.48 -7.76
CA PHE A 308 -5.24 -8.16 -6.45
C PHE A 308 -4.22 -7.04 -6.61
N ARG A 309 -4.16 -6.14 -5.64
CA ARG A 309 -3.19 -5.04 -5.63
C ARG A 309 -2.33 -5.17 -4.40
N PHE A 310 -1.02 -5.22 -4.60
CA PHE A 310 -0.09 -5.04 -3.49
C PHE A 310 -0.27 -3.61 -2.95
N HIS A 311 0.07 -3.39 -1.70
CA HIS A 311 0.14 -2.05 -1.16
C HIS A 311 1.22 -1.26 -1.94
N PRO A 312 0.96 -0.01 -2.39
CA PRO A 312 1.93 0.75 -3.20
C PRO A 312 3.31 0.95 -2.55
N ASP A 313 3.38 1.04 -1.23
CA ASP A 313 4.64 1.09 -0.47
C ASP A 313 5.36 -0.26 -0.33
N TYR A 314 4.77 -1.37 -0.81
CA TYR A 314 5.52 -2.61 -1.03
C TYR A 314 6.38 -2.44 -2.30
N ARG A 315 7.53 -1.78 -2.14
CA ARG A 315 8.39 -1.35 -3.25
C ARG A 315 9.19 -2.52 -3.83
N VAL A 316 8.87 -2.90 -5.06
CA VAL A 316 9.58 -3.95 -5.82
C VAL A 316 10.65 -3.36 -6.73
N ASP A 317 10.30 -2.28 -7.40
CA ASP A 317 11.14 -1.56 -8.37
C ASP A 317 11.03 -0.04 -8.15
N ARG A 318 11.62 0.73 -9.07
CA ARG A 318 11.66 2.20 -9.02
C ARG A 318 10.90 2.86 -10.16
N ILE A 319 10.62 2.19 -11.28
CA ILE A 319 9.93 2.76 -12.43
C ILE A 319 8.61 2.03 -12.71
N LEU A 320 8.65 0.75 -13.09
CA LEU A 320 7.47 0.08 -13.65
C LEU A 320 6.30 0.01 -12.66
N PHE A 321 6.48 -0.65 -11.53
CA PHE A 321 5.44 -0.77 -10.50
C PHE A 321 5.38 0.47 -9.60
N ARG A 322 6.48 1.19 -9.38
CA ARG A 322 6.45 2.40 -8.53
C ARG A 322 5.80 3.62 -9.21
N GLU A 323 6.10 3.89 -10.48
CA GLU A 323 5.76 5.16 -11.14
C GLU A 323 4.79 4.99 -12.32
N LEU A 324 4.91 3.92 -13.12
CA LEU A 324 4.07 3.74 -14.32
C LEU A 324 2.73 3.06 -14.02
N ILE A 325 2.77 1.91 -13.35
CA ILE A 325 1.55 1.18 -12.93
C ILE A 325 1.09 1.66 -11.55
N GLY A 326 2.03 1.91 -10.63
CA GLY A 326 1.76 2.42 -9.28
C GLY A 326 1.63 1.34 -8.19
N THR A 327 1.47 0.06 -8.57
CA THR A 327 1.64 -1.10 -7.68
C THR A 327 1.78 -2.39 -8.49
N VAL A 328 2.15 -3.50 -7.83
CA VAL A 328 2.03 -4.84 -8.40
C VAL A 328 0.56 -5.27 -8.38
N THR A 329 0.00 -5.45 -9.57
CA THR A 329 -1.38 -5.93 -9.80
C THR A 329 -1.41 -6.63 -11.16
N ASP A 330 -2.19 -7.69 -11.30
CA ASP A 330 -2.25 -8.52 -12.52
C ASP A 330 -0.85 -8.84 -13.09
N ALA A 331 0.08 -9.16 -12.21
CA ALA A 331 1.47 -9.28 -12.57
C ALA A 331 2.22 -10.26 -11.66
N MET A 332 3.32 -10.77 -12.19
CA MET A 332 4.34 -11.45 -11.42
C MET A 332 5.71 -10.84 -11.71
N TYR A 333 6.62 -10.96 -10.75
CA TYR A 333 7.99 -10.52 -10.90
C TYR A 333 8.98 -11.46 -10.18
N VAL A 334 10.23 -11.38 -10.62
CA VAL A 334 11.38 -11.91 -9.90
C VAL A 334 12.42 -10.81 -9.72
N ARG A 335 13.10 -10.82 -8.57
CA ARG A 335 14.03 -9.79 -8.14
C ARG A 335 15.24 -10.39 -7.44
N PRO A 336 16.22 -10.93 -8.18
CA PRO A 336 17.56 -11.12 -7.63
C PRO A 336 18.17 -9.77 -7.22
N HIS A 337 18.83 -9.75 -6.06
CA HIS A 337 19.49 -8.56 -5.57
C HIS A 337 20.78 -8.88 -4.80
N VAL A 338 21.66 -7.89 -4.75
CA VAL A 338 22.93 -7.93 -4.01
C VAL A 338 23.17 -6.60 -3.30
N SER A 339 23.84 -6.65 -2.16
CA SER A 339 24.35 -5.48 -1.44
C SER A 339 25.80 -5.72 -1.06
N ALA A 340 26.64 -4.70 -1.20
CA ALA A 340 28.04 -4.76 -0.82
C ALA A 340 28.48 -3.48 -0.08
N GLN A 341 29.20 -3.66 1.02
CA GLN A 341 29.89 -2.58 1.70
C GLN A 341 31.18 -2.25 0.95
N LEU A 342 31.25 -1.04 0.39
CA LEU A 342 32.39 -0.55 -0.36
C LEU A 342 33.47 0.00 0.57
N LEU A 343 33.07 0.84 1.54
CA LEU A 343 33.99 1.52 2.46
C LEU A 343 33.42 1.54 3.87
N ASP A 344 34.30 1.38 4.86
CA ASP A 344 34.02 1.60 6.29
C ASP A 344 34.91 2.73 6.80
N PHE A 345 34.29 3.76 7.36
CA PHE A 345 34.97 4.90 7.96
C PHE A 345 34.89 4.87 9.50
N GLY A 346 34.46 3.75 10.09
CA GLY A 346 34.24 3.59 11.52
C GLY A 346 32.89 4.14 11.97
N ASN A 347 32.64 5.43 11.77
CA ASN A 347 31.37 6.11 12.12
C ASN A 347 30.44 6.33 10.91
N ALA A 348 30.84 5.86 9.74
CA ALA A 348 30.11 5.97 8.50
C ALA A 348 30.42 4.77 7.60
N ARG A 349 29.46 4.39 6.76
CA ARG A 349 29.60 3.27 5.82
C ARG A 349 29.10 3.71 4.45
N LEU A 350 29.82 3.30 3.41
CA LEU A 350 29.39 3.42 2.02
C LEU A 350 29.02 2.03 1.50
N LYS A 351 27.80 1.86 1.03
CA LYS A 351 27.28 0.62 0.45
C LYS A 351 26.82 0.85 -0.98
N THR A 352 26.86 -0.21 -1.77
CA THR A 352 26.18 -0.26 -3.06
C THR A 352 25.18 -1.40 -3.06
N ASP A 353 24.05 -1.18 -3.71
CA ASP A 353 23.05 -2.20 -3.93
C ASP A 353 22.77 -2.29 -5.43
N LEU A 354 22.37 -3.47 -5.88
CA LEU A 354 21.88 -3.70 -7.24
C LEU A 354 20.74 -4.72 -7.17
N ALA A 355 19.60 -4.36 -7.74
CA ALA A 355 18.51 -5.28 -8.04
C ALA A 355 18.28 -5.34 -9.55
N VAL A 356 17.88 -6.52 -10.03
CA VAL A 356 17.37 -6.73 -11.39
C VAL A 356 15.97 -7.28 -11.28
N ILE A 357 14.98 -6.60 -11.85
CA ILE A 357 13.58 -6.99 -11.76
C ILE A 357 13.12 -7.40 -13.15
N ALA A 358 12.61 -8.62 -13.30
CA ALA A 358 11.93 -9.04 -14.52
C ALA A 358 10.46 -9.27 -14.20
N SER A 359 9.57 -8.76 -15.06
CA SER A 359 8.13 -8.70 -14.78
C SER A 359 7.27 -9.11 -15.97
N TRP A 360 6.11 -9.69 -15.67
CA TRP A 360 5.12 -10.16 -16.63
C TRP A 360 3.71 -9.87 -16.14
N ALA A 361 2.81 -9.50 -17.04
CA ALA A 361 1.38 -9.48 -16.77
C ALA A 361 0.84 -10.92 -16.69
N LEU A 362 -0.09 -11.21 -15.78
CA LEU A 362 -0.73 -12.53 -15.75
C LEU A 362 -1.78 -12.65 -16.86
N THR A 363 -2.49 -11.55 -17.13
CA THR A 363 -3.47 -11.44 -18.21
C THR A 363 -2.95 -10.55 -19.33
N GLN A 364 -3.00 -11.03 -20.58
CA GLN A 364 -2.52 -10.26 -21.73
C GLN A 364 -3.33 -8.98 -21.95
N THR A 365 -4.65 -9.04 -21.84
CA THR A 365 -5.56 -7.90 -22.04
C THR A 365 -5.36 -6.77 -21.05
N SER A 366 -4.69 -7.04 -19.92
CA SER A 366 -4.34 -6.04 -18.92
C SER A 366 -3.14 -5.19 -19.33
N ALA A 367 -2.25 -5.75 -20.14
CA ALA A 367 -1.09 -5.07 -20.66
C ALA A 367 -1.47 -4.30 -21.94
N PRO A 368 -1.08 -3.01 -22.08
CA PRO A 368 -1.42 -2.23 -23.27
C PRO A 368 -1.03 -2.87 -24.62
N GLY A 369 0.06 -3.65 -24.62
CA GLY A 369 0.57 -4.35 -25.79
C GLY A 369 -0.01 -5.75 -26.02
N GLU A 370 -0.98 -6.18 -25.21
CA GLU A 370 -1.60 -7.51 -25.27
C GLU A 370 -0.60 -8.68 -25.20
N GLU A 371 0.52 -8.46 -24.52
CA GLU A 371 1.65 -9.39 -24.41
C GLU A 371 2.08 -9.49 -22.95
N HIS A 372 2.48 -10.68 -22.51
CA HIS A 372 2.87 -10.90 -21.11
C HIS A 372 4.11 -10.13 -20.66
N PRO A 373 5.23 -10.07 -21.42
CA PRO A 373 6.48 -9.50 -20.90
C PRO A 373 6.39 -7.97 -20.73
N LEU A 374 6.51 -7.49 -19.48
CA LEU A 374 6.45 -6.07 -19.16
C LEU A 374 7.82 -5.40 -19.23
N GLY A 375 8.88 -6.12 -18.87
CA GLY A 375 10.24 -5.64 -19.07
C GLY A 375 11.26 -6.19 -18.08
N VAL A 376 12.45 -5.59 -18.14
CA VAL A 376 13.53 -5.81 -17.18
C VAL A 376 14.02 -4.45 -16.67
N GLU A 377 14.05 -4.27 -15.35
CA GLU A 377 14.53 -3.06 -14.68
C GLU A 377 15.83 -3.33 -13.92
N PHE A 378 16.76 -2.38 -13.97
CA PHE A 378 18.04 -2.41 -13.24
C PHE A 378 18.10 -1.25 -12.26
N ASP A 379 18.27 -1.57 -10.98
CA ASP A 379 18.20 -0.60 -9.87
C ASP A 379 19.51 -0.55 -9.05
N PRO A 380 20.58 0.06 -9.57
CA PRO A 380 21.77 0.32 -8.77
C PRO A 380 21.54 1.48 -7.79
N SER A 381 22.09 1.38 -6.59
CA SER A 381 22.18 2.50 -5.66
C SER A 381 23.53 2.58 -4.97
N LEU A 382 23.84 3.79 -4.52
CA LEU A 382 24.96 4.07 -3.64
C LEU A 382 24.42 4.76 -2.38
N VAL A 383 24.70 4.15 -1.22
CA VAL A 383 24.14 4.54 0.07
C VAL A 383 25.27 4.92 1.01
N TYR A 384 25.25 6.15 1.48
CA TYR A 384 26.09 6.64 2.56
C TYR A 384 25.26 6.71 3.85
N HIS A 385 25.71 6.06 4.90
CA HIS A 385 25.04 6.07 6.20
C HIS A 385 26.03 6.43 7.30
N ARG A 386 25.66 7.34 8.20
CA ARG A 386 26.39 7.66 9.41
C ARG A 386 25.64 7.19 10.64
N ASP A 387 26.41 6.79 11.65
CA ASP A 387 25.86 6.28 12.91
C ASP A 387 25.13 7.37 13.73
N ASP A 388 25.27 8.66 13.39
CA ASP A 388 24.58 9.80 14.01
C ASP A 388 23.21 10.12 13.40
N GLY A 389 22.69 9.25 12.52
CA GLY A 389 21.34 9.35 11.97
C GLY A 389 21.25 10.03 10.60
N PHE A 390 22.36 10.52 10.05
CA PHE A 390 22.40 11.03 8.68
C PHE A 390 22.55 9.90 7.66
N ALA A 391 21.75 9.93 6.59
CA ALA A 391 21.97 9.11 5.41
C ALA A 391 21.78 9.91 4.12
N ALA A 392 22.57 9.57 3.10
CA ALA A 392 22.43 10.09 1.75
C ALA A 392 22.47 8.93 0.76
N MET A 393 21.52 8.89 -0.16
CA MET A 393 21.36 7.82 -1.12
C MET A 393 21.16 8.39 -2.51
N ILE A 394 21.96 7.94 -3.46
CA ILE A 394 21.70 8.15 -4.88
C ILE A 394 21.23 6.85 -5.50
N GLU A 395 20.10 6.93 -6.18
CA GLU A 395 19.40 5.83 -6.81
C GLU A 395 19.33 6.10 -8.30
N TYR A 396 19.64 5.09 -9.10
CA TYR A 396 19.38 5.09 -10.53
C TYR A 396 18.51 3.89 -10.86
N ALA A 397 17.66 4.03 -11.87
CA ALA A 397 16.84 2.95 -12.40
C ALA A 397 16.83 3.03 -13.93
N ALA A 398 16.87 1.87 -14.58
CA ALA A 398 16.73 1.76 -16.03
C ALA A 398 15.80 0.60 -16.38
N LEU A 399 14.63 0.94 -16.92
CA LEU A 399 13.64 -0.01 -17.42
C LEU A 399 13.83 -0.23 -18.91
N LEU A 400 14.08 -1.48 -19.29
CA LEU A 400 14.00 -1.95 -20.67
C LEU A 400 12.60 -2.58 -20.87
N PRO A 401 11.66 -1.87 -21.52
CA PRO A 401 10.30 -2.35 -21.63
C PRO A 401 10.21 -3.58 -22.54
N GLY A 402 9.31 -4.49 -22.17
CA GLY A 402 8.88 -5.60 -23.02
C GLY A 402 7.71 -5.20 -23.92
N LYS A 403 7.28 -6.13 -24.77
CA LYS A 403 6.16 -5.92 -25.71
C LYS A 403 4.83 -5.64 -25.02
N GLY A 404 4.64 -6.08 -23.78
CA GLY A 404 3.42 -5.81 -23.03
C GLY A 404 3.17 -4.32 -22.79
N LEU A 405 4.20 -3.47 -22.93
CA LEU A 405 4.08 -2.02 -22.81
C LEU A 405 4.00 -1.29 -24.17
N ASP A 406 4.06 -2.01 -25.29
CA ASP A 406 3.83 -1.39 -26.60
C ASP A 406 2.38 -0.87 -26.69
N ASN A 407 2.15 0.11 -27.57
CA ASN A 407 0.80 0.59 -27.87
C ASN A 407 0.50 0.25 -29.35
N PRO A 408 -0.13 -0.90 -29.62
CA PRO A 408 -0.39 -1.37 -30.97
C PRO A 408 -1.37 -0.46 -31.72
N ASP A 409 -2.36 0.10 -31.03
CA ASP A 409 -3.38 0.98 -31.62
C ASP A 409 -2.78 2.26 -32.20
N LEU A 410 -1.76 2.82 -31.54
CA LEU A 410 -1.02 3.98 -32.02
C LEU A 410 0.23 3.61 -32.84
N GLY A 411 0.52 2.32 -33.01
CA GLY A 411 1.73 1.83 -33.67
C GLY A 411 3.03 2.25 -32.97
N LEU A 412 2.97 2.48 -31.65
CA LEU A 412 4.11 2.93 -30.85
C LEU A 412 4.76 1.75 -30.14
N LYS A 413 6.10 1.76 -30.12
CA LYS A 413 6.89 0.82 -29.32
C LYS A 413 7.30 1.49 -28.02
N ALA A 414 7.23 0.75 -26.92
CA ALA A 414 7.75 1.21 -25.66
C ALA A 414 9.26 1.45 -25.77
N THR A 415 9.73 2.54 -25.18
CA THR A 415 11.15 2.93 -25.18
C THR A 415 11.71 2.87 -23.76
N PRO A 416 13.03 2.69 -23.60
CA PRO A 416 13.64 2.65 -22.28
C PRO A 416 13.32 3.88 -21.43
N ALA A 417 13.00 3.66 -20.17
CA ALA A 417 12.78 4.71 -19.18
C ALA A 417 13.93 4.72 -18.15
N GLN A 418 14.25 5.90 -17.62
CA GLN A 418 15.30 6.08 -16.63
C GLN A 418 14.82 7.01 -15.52
N LEU A 419 15.28 6.75 -14.30
CA LEU A 419 15.01 7.58 -13.13
C LEU A 419 16.30 7.77 -12.33
N VAL A 420 16.49 8.99 -11.81
CA VAL A 420 17.53 9.30 -10.82
C VAL A 420 16.84 9.92 -9.61
N ARG A 421 17.12 9.41 -8.41
CA ARG A 421 16.64 9.99 -7.15
C ARG A 421 17.81 10.24 -6.20
N LEU A 422 17.76 11.37 -5.51
CA LEU A 422 18.62 11.68 -4.37
C LEU A 422 17.75 11.74 -3.12
N HIS A 423 18.03 10.88 -2.14
CA HIS A 423 17.32 10.85 -0.87
C HIS A 423 18.28 11.24 0.27
N LEU A 424 17.85 12.16 1.13
CA LEU A 424 18.60 12.63 2.29
C LEU A 424 17.74 12.42 3.54
N ALA A 425 18.23 11.61 4.48
CA ALA A 425 17.53 11.31 5.73
C ALA A 425 18.30 11.86 6.94
N TYR A 426 17.57 12.47 7.87
CA TYR A 426 18.08 13.02 9.12
C TYR A 426 17.26 12.46 10.28
N GLY A 427 17.72 11.38 10.90
CA GLY A 427 17.10 10.80 12.09
C GLY A 427 17.55 11.50 13.37
N PHE A 428 16.62 11.78 14.28
CA PHE A 428 16.86 12.45 15.56
C PHE A 428 16.21 11.73 16.74
#